data_AF-A0A2E7C917-F1
#
_entry.id   AF-A0A2E7C917-F1
#
_cell.length_a   1.000
_cell.length_b   1.000
_cell.length_c   1.000
_cell.angle_alpha   90.00
_cell.angle_beta   90.00
_cell.angle_gamma   90.00
#
_symmetry.space_group_name_H-M   'P 1'
#
loop_
_entity.id
_entity.type
_entity.pdbx_description
1 polymer ?
#
loop_
_entity_poly.entity_id
_entity_poly.type
_entity_poly.pdbx_seq_one_letter_code
_entity_poly.pdbx_strand_id
1 'polypeptide(L)'
;MKKYRLLTILLSGIVLMTGCVEVTFPEPMPFNRRDRQYFPKSTKGVWYDKTSNDNLKDSIIIYSEFIDFGEEPLILGDKTILRKFNSYFVLSSKNEDGRWVVYLAKCNDETLSLYEFDGGDKEKVAIWEGVLVGSGVEKFQRENSDKLSEIKLNPSNNKEFREIINKGGLSHMGDFVR
;
A
#
# COMPACT_ATOMS: atom_id res chain seq x y z
N MET A 1 -43.54 35.25 -32.32
CA MET A 1 -42.56 34.29 -32.90
C MET A 1 -41.18 34.74 -32.47
N LYS A 2 -40.27 34.00 -31.83
CA LYS A 2 -40.15 32.59 -31.44
C LYS A 2 -39.60 32.56 -30.01
N LYS A 3 -40.10 31.61 -29.21
CA LYS A 3 -39.57 31.22 -27.90
C LYS A 3 -38.21 30.53 -28.11
N TYR A 4 -37.17 30.94 -27.39
CA TYR A 4 -36.00 30.09 -27.18
C TYR A 4 -35.86 29.87 -25.67
N ARG A 5 -36.50 28.78 -25.22
CA ARG A 5 -36.02 28.00 -24.09
C ARG A 5 -34.75 27.30 -24.58
N LEU A 6 -33.59 27.58 -23.99
CA LEU A 6 -32.50 26.61 -23.97
C LEU A 6 -32.00 26.48 -22.54
N LEU A 7 -32.44 25.38 -21.95
CA LEU A 7 -31.92 24.75 -20.75
C LEU A 7 -30.54 24.21 -21.11
N THR A 8 -29.47 24.70 -20.48
CA THR A 8 -28.15 24.05 -20.55
C THR A 8 -27.72 23.67 -19.15
N ILE A 9 -28.08 22.44 -18.78
CA ILE A 9 -27.46 21.68 -17.70
C ILE A 9 -26.14 21.14 -18.27
N LEU A 10 -25.03 21.45 -17.63
CA LEU A 10 -23.71 20.80 -17.72
C LEU A 10 -23.03 21.22 -16.40
N LEU A 11 -23.20 20.52 -15.27
CA LEU A 11 -22.70 19.18 -14.95
C LEU A 11 -21.32 18.92 -15.56
N SER A 12 -20.30 19.62 -15.05
CA SER A 12 -18.91 19.27 -15.25
C SER A 12 -18.20 19.21 -13.90
N GLY A 13 -18.11 17.99 -13.39
CA GLY A 13 -16.99 17.47 -12.60
C GLY A 13 -16.60 18.25 -11.36
N ILE A 14 -17.26 17.95 -10.23
CA ILE A 14 -16.50 17.87 -8.98
C ILE A 14 -15.51 16.74 -9.21
N VAL A 15 -14.28 17.09 -9.61
CA VAL A 15 -13.13 16.20 -9.45
C VAL A 15 -13.04 15.98 -7.96
N LEU A 16 -13.62 14.87 -7.50
CA LEU A 16 -13.42 14.39 -6.15
C LEU A 16 -11.91 14.14 -6.06
N MET A 17 -11.21 15.10 -5.45
CA MET A 17 -9.94 14.88 -4.80
C MET A 17 -10.19 13.74 -3.79
N THR A 18 -10.13 12.50 -4.27
CA THR A 18 -9.86 11.31 -3.47
C THR A 18 -8.45 11.53 -2.99
N GLY A 19 -8.31 12.22 -1.86
CA GLY A 19 -7.02 12.22 -1.17
C GLY A 19 -6.66 10.76 -0.95
N CYS A 20 -5.44 10.37 -1.34
CA CYS A 20 -4.89 9.09 -0.96
C CYS A 20 -5.08 8.96 0.55
N VAL A 21 -5.89 7.99 0.99
CA VAL A 21 -6.09 7.72 2.40
C VAL A 21 -4.93 6.83 2.80
N GLU A 22 -3.91 7.42 3.43
CA GLU A 22 -2.71 6.70 3.83
C GLU A 22 -3.06 5.67 4.91
N VAL A 23 -2.53 4.46 4.78
CA VAL A 23 -2.71 3.43 5.81
C VAL A 23 -1.40 3.22 6.56
N THR A 24 -1.46 3.40 7.87
CA THR A 24 -0.27 3.37 8.73
C THR A 24 -0.39 2.32 9.83
N PHE A 25 0.75 1.97 10.42
CA PHE A 25 0.90 1.05 11.53
C PHE A 25 1.76 1.69 12.63
N PRO A 26 1.52 1.37 13.91
CA PRO A 26 2.31 1.91 15.02
C PRO A 26 3.74 1.34 15.07
N GLU A 27 3.92 0.12 14.55
CA GLU A 27 5.18 -0.62 14.56
C GLU A 27 5.44 -1.25 13.17
N PRO A 28 6.68 -1.63 12.85
CA PRO A 28 6.96 -2.35 11.61
C PRO A 28 6.28 -3.72 11.64
N MET A 29 5.63 -4.09 10.54
CA MET A 29 4.92 -5.36 10.41
C MET A 29 5.76 -6.44 9.74
N PRO A 30 5.49 -7.73 10.03
CA PRO A 30 4.82 -8.23 11.25
C PRO A 30 5.62 -7.98 12.53
N PHE A 31 4.98 -8.00 13.70
CA PHE A 31 5.62 -7.84 15.01
C PHE A 31 6.71 -8.88 15.30
N ASN A 32 7.83 -8.44 15.87
CA ASN A 32 8.87 -9.29 16.47
C ASN A 32 9.33 -10.46 15.59
N ARG A 33 9.37 -10.26 14.27
CA ARG A 33 9.96 -11.20 13.31
C ARG A 33 11.36 -10.75 12.97
N ARG A 34 12.20 -11.71 12.57
CA ARG A 34 13.59 -11.45 12.21
C ARG A 34 13.66 -10.49 11.01
N ASP A 35 14.34 -9.37 11.24
CA ASP A 35 14.68 -8.40 10.20
C ASP A 35 15.69 -9.01 9.24
N ARG A 36 15.49 -8.76 7.95
CA ARG A 36 16.42 -9.13 6.91
C ARG A 36 17.33 -7.94 6.63
N GLN A 37 18.62 -8.20 6.67
CA GLN A 37 19.64 -7.25 6.22
C GLN A 37 19.72 -7.16 4.69
N TYR A 38 19.20 -8.18 4.00
CA TYR A 38 19.25 -8.24 2.55
C TYR A 38 17.96 -8.77 1.92
N PHE A 39 17.62 -8.24 0.76
CA PHE A 39 16.62 -8.84 -0.13
C PHE A 39 17.09 -10.24 -0.59
N PRO A 40 16.19 -11.23 -0.65
CA PRO A 40 16.49 -12.57 -1.17
C PRO A 40 17.01 -12.52 -2.61
N LYS A 41 17.90 -13.45 -2.99
CA LYS A 41 18.40 -13.53 -4.37
C LYS A 41 17.28 -13.62 -5.42
N SER A 42 16.19 -14.31 -5.11
CA SER A 42 15.06 -14.49 -6.03
C SER A 42 14.36 -13.18 -6.37
N THR A 43 14.36 -12.18 -5.49
CA THR A 43 13.68 -10.90 -5.69
C THR A 43 14.58 -9.84 -6.32
N LYS A 44 15.89 -10.07 -6.41
CA LYS A 44 16.83 -9.08 -6.95
C LYS A 44 16.72 -8.98 -8.47
N GLY A 45 16.92 -7.78 -8.98
CA GLY A 45 16.88 -7.49 -10.42
C GLY A 45 16.04 -6.26 -10.73
N VAL A 46 15.90 -6.00 -12.03
CA VAL A 46 15.00 -4.99 -12.57
C VAL A 46 13.70 -5.71 -12.96
N TRP A 47 12.59 -5.25 -12.41
CA TRP A 47 11.26 -5.77 -12.67
C TRP A 47 10.47 -4.73 -13.44
N TYR A 48 9.85 -5.13 -14.55
CA TYR A 48 9.08 -4.26 -15.42
C TYR A 48 7.59 -4.53 -15.27
N ASP A 49 6.77 -3.49 -15.24
CA ASP A 49 5.31 -3.66 -15.21
C ASP A 49 4.85 -4.57 -16.36
N LYS A 50 4.12 -5.64 -16.02
CA LYS A 50 3.61 -6.65 -16.96
C LYS A 50 2.59 -6.08 -17.95
N THR A 51 1.93 -4.97 -17.59
CA THR A 51 0.84 -4.36 -18.36
C THR A 51 1.30 -3.23 -19.29
N SER A 52 2.54 -2.75 -19.13
CA SER A 52 3.04 -1.63 -19.93
C SER A 52 3.47 -2.08 -21.33
N ASN A 53 2.73 -1.63 -22.35
CA ASN A 53 2.97 -1.91 -23.77
C ASN A 53 3.89 -0.87 -24.46
N ASP A 54 4.32 0.18 -23.77
CA ASP A 54 5.11 1.27 -24.38
C ASP A 54 6.28 1.71 -23.48
N ASN A 55 7.33 2.26 -24.10
CA ASN A 55 8.70 2.41 -23.57
C ASN A 55 8.91 3.38 -22.39
N LEU A 56 7.85 3.78 -21.68
CA LEU A 56 7.93 4.36 -20.33
C LEU A 56 7.66 3.22 -19.34
N LYS A 57 8.64 2.31 -19.22
CA LYS A 57 8.50 1.17 -18.31
C LYS A 57 8.64 1.66 -16.88
N ASP A 58 7.52 1.76 -16.17
CA ASP A 58 7.56 1.76 -14.71
C ASP A 58 8.28 0.48 -14.28
N SER A 59 9.43 0.67 -13.62
CA SER A 59 10.33 -0.41 -13.28
C SER A 59 10.71 -0.33 -11.81
N ILE A 60 10.84 -1.50 -11.20
CA ILE A 60 11.25 -1.63 -9.81
C ILE A 60 12.61 -2.28 -9.79
N ILE A 61 13.57 -1.62 -9.16
CA ILE A 61 14.93 -2.12 -9.05
C ILE A 61 15.14 -2.60 -7.62
N ILE A 62 15.40 -3.89 -7.46
CA ILE A 62 15.67 -4.50 -6.15
C ILE A 62 17.13 -4.94 -6.10
N TYR A 63 17.91 -4.26 -5.26
CA TYR A 63 19.29 -4.63 -4.96
C TYR A 63 19.40 -5.35 -3.62
N SER A 64 20.62 -5.57 -3.14
CA SER A 64 20.83 -6.34 -1.90
C SER A 64 20.22 -5.64 -0.69
N GLU A 65 20.38 -4.33 -0.57
CA GLU A 65 20.06 -3.56 0.63
C GLU A 65 19.03 -2.46 0.37
N PHE A 66 18.54 -2.32 -0.86
CA PHE A 66 17.56 -1.29 -1.18
C PHE A 66 16.61 -1.71 -2.30
N ILE A 67 15.48 -1.01 -2.35
CA ILE A 67 14.49 -1.07 -3.43
C ILE A 67 14.27 0.35 -3.96
N ASP A 68 14.16 0.48 -5.27
CA ASP A 68 13.94 1.74 -5.98
C ASP A 68 12.70 1.58 -6.88
N PHE A 69 11.75 2.49 -6.70
CA PHE A 69 10.48 2.55 -7.46
C PHE A 69 10.53 3.62 -8.57
N GLY A 70 11.70 4.17 -8.89
CA GLY A 70 11.88 5.32 -9.80
C GLY A 70 11.95 6.67 -9.10
N GLU A 71 12.03 6.68 -7.77
CA GLU A 71 12.12 7.87 -6.92
C GLU A 71 13.36 7.77 -5.99
N GLU A 72 13.25 8.19 -4.72
CA GLU A 72 14.29 7.97 -3.73
C GLU A 72 14.32 6.49 -3.28
N PRO A 73 15.47 5.80 -3.36
CA PRO A 73 15.56 4.40 -2.95
C PRO A 73 15.26 4.20 -1.46
N LEU A 74 14.43 3.20 -1.15
CA LEU A 74 14.22 2.75 0.23
C LEU A 74 15.35 1.80 0.64
N ILE A 75 16.25 2.29 1.48
CA ILE A 75 17.41 1.54 2.00
C ILE A 75 17.02 0.81 3.29
N LEU A 76 17.30 -0.49 3.37
CA LEU A 76 17.06 -1.32 4.55
C LEU A 76 17.87 -0.81 5.75
N GLY A 77 17.21 -0.72 6.91
CA GLY A 77 17.78 -0.21 8.15
C GLY A 77 16.70 0.18 9.15
N ASP A 78 16.99 1.12 10.04
CA ASP A 78 16.10 1.50 11.14
C ASP A 78 14.77 2.13 10.70
N LYS A 79 14.73 2.69 9.48
CA LYS A 79 13.54 3.32 8.90
C LYS A 79 12.87 2.46 7.82
N THR A 80 13.51 1.39 7.37
CA THR A 80 12.98 0.49 6.34
C THR A 80 13.29 -0.95 6.72
N ILE A 81 12.27 -1.69 7.13
CA ILE A 81 12.44 -3.03 7.70
C ILE A 81 11.82 -4.06 6.75
N LEU A 82 12.62 -5.05 6.38
CA LEU A 82 12.18 -6.18 5.57
C LEU A 82 12.02 -7.44 6.41
N ARG A 83 10.83 -8.04 6.39
CA ARG A 83 10.51 -9.28 7.12
C ARG A 83 9.86 -10.32 6.21
N LYS A 84 9.98 -11.61 6.53
CA LYS A 84 9.22 -12.68 5.86
C LYS A 84 8.00 -13.06 6.69
N PHE A 85 6.82 -13.05 6.06
CA PHE A 85 5.58 -13.40 6.74
C PHE A 85 4.52 -13.93 5.77
N ASN A 86 3.85 -15.03 6.12
CA ASN A 86 2.69 -15.54 5.38
C ASN A 86 2.93 -15.66 3.85
N SER A 87 4.11 -16.17 3.46
CA SER A 87 4.57 -16.23 2.06
C SER A 87 4.87 -14.89 1.37
N TYR A 88 4.67 -13.75 2.02
CA TYR A 88 5.08 -12.42 1.57
C TYR A 88 6.46 -12.02 2.10
N PHE A 89 7.14 -11.17 1.35
CA PHE A 89 8.15 -10.24 1.86
C PHE A 89 7.41 -8.96 2.24
N VAL A 90 7.49 -8.58 3.51
CA VAL A 90 6.79 -7.42 4.06
C VAL A 90 7.83 -6.33 4.27
N LEU A 91 7.66 -5.21 3.57
CA LEU A 91 8.50 -4.03 3.67
C LEU A 91 7.75 -2.97 4.48
N SER A 92 8.26 -2.63 5.66
CA SER A 92 7.73 -1.54 6.47
C SER A 92 8.65 -0.32 6.33
N SER A 93 8.12 0.82 5.91
CA SER A 93 8.85 2.09 5.80
C SER A 93 8.29 3.10 6.78
N LYS A 94 9.15 3.80 7.51
CA LYS A 94 8.76 4.79 8.50
C LYS A 94 8.57 6.15 7.84
N ASN A 95 7.37 6.72 7.95
CA ASN A 95 7.07 8.06 7.44
C ASN A 95 7.58 9.16 8.39
N GLU A 96 7.40 10.42 7.99
CA GLU A 96 7.88 11.60 8.73
C GLU A 96 7.24 11.74 10.11
N ASP A 97 5.98 11.33 10.26
CA ASP A 97 5.24 11.31 11.53
C ASP A 97 5.64 10.14 12.45
N GLY A 98 6.60 9.32 12.00
CA GLY A 98 7.12 8.19 12.75
C GLY A 98 6.22 6.96 12.75
N ARG A 99 5.19 6.93 11.89
CA ARG A 99 4.32 5.77 11.66
C ARG A 99 4.87 4.92 10.52
N TRP A 100 4.39 3.70 10.41
CA TRP A 100 4.90 2.73 9.43
C TRP A 100 3.90 2.49 8.31
N VAL A 101 4.33 2.68 7.06
CA VAL A 101 3.62 2.24 5.85
C VAL A 101 4.11 0.84 5.49
N VAL A 102 3.21 -0.05 5.09
CA VAL A 102 3.52 -1.46 4.87
C VAL A 102 3.15 -1.90 3.46
N TYR A 103 4.15 -2.37 2.72
CA TYR A 103 4.00 -3.01 1.42
C TYR A 103 4.27 -4.51 1.52
N LEU A 104 3.61 -5.30 0.70
CA LEU A 104 3.83 -6.73 0.62
C LEU A 104 4.17 -7.15 -0.80
N ALA A 105 5.17 -8.01 -0.92
CA ALA A 105 5.59 -8.60 -2.18
C ALA A 105 5.50 -10.13 -2.13
N LYS A 106 4.91 -10.71 -3.18
CA LYS A 106 5.06 -12.13 -3.51
C LYS A 106 5.93 -12.23 -4.75
N CYS A 107 6.91 -13.11 -4.70
CA CYS A 107 7.76 -13.41 -5.84
C CYS A 107 7.61 -14.91 -6.13
N ASN A 108 7.08 -15.21 -7.31
CA ASN A 108 7.24 -16.51 -7.97
C ASN A 108 8.26 -16.32 -9.11
N ASP A 109 8.81 -17.40 -9.66
CA ASP A 109 10.05 -17.39 -10.45
C ASP A 109 10.16 -16.29 -11.54
N GLU A 110 9.04 -15.88 -12.15
CA GLU A 110 9.00 -14.86 -13.20
C GLU A 110 8.12 -13.65 -12.87
N THR A 111 7.40 -13.65 -11.74
CA THR A 111 6.48 -12.55 -11.39
C THR A 111 6.67 -12.09 -9.95
N LEU A 112 6.87 -10.78 -9.81
CA LEU A 112 6.80 -10.03 -8.57
C LEU A 112 5.44 -9.34 -8.49
N SER A 113 4.56 -9.83 -7.62
CA SER A 113 3.26 -9.21 -7.34
C SER A 113 3.38 -8.32 -6.11
N LEU A 114 2.96 -7.05 -6.24
CA LEU A 114 2.98 -6.07 -5.16
C LEU A 114 1.57 -5.78 -4.63
N TYR A 115 1.52 -5.52 -3.33
CA TYR A 115 0.29 -5.27 -2.60
C TYR A 115 0.51 -4.20 -1.54
N GLU A 116 -0.57 -3.48 -1.25
CA GLU A 116 -0.62 -2.44 -0.22
C GLU A 116 -1.91 -2.54 0.60
N PHE A 117 -1.99 -1.71 1.63
CA PHE A 117 -3.24 -1.40 2.32
C PHE A 117 -3.80 -0.10 1.76
N ASP A 118 -4.84 -0.18 0.93
CA ASP A 118 -5.49 0.99 0.32
C ASP A 118 -6.65 1.48 1.18
N GLY A 119 -6.46 2.61 1.88
CA GLY A 119 -7.48 3.19 2.74
C GLY A 119 -8.65 3.83 1.98
N GLY A 120 -8.51 4.02 0.66
CA GLY A 120 -9.57 4.45 -0.23
C GLY A 120 -10.52 3.33 -0.64
N ASP A 121 -10.08 2.07 -0.56
CA ASP A 121 -10.90 0.90 -0.86
C ASP A 121 -11.77 0.52 0.35
N LYS A 122 -13.05 0.89 0.26
CA LYS A 122 -14.05 0.63 1.30
C LYS A 122 -14.26 -0.86 1.59
N GLU A 123 -14.03 -1.74 0.62
CA GLU A 123 -14.14 -3.19 0.84
C GLU A 123 -12.99 -3.69 1.71
N LYS A 124 -11.77 -3.17 1.50
CA LYS A 124 -10.61 -3.49 2.36
C LYS A 124 -10.80 -2.93 3.75
N VAL A 125 -11.27 -1.69 3.86
CA VAL A 125 -11.55 -1.05 5.16
C VAL A 125 -12.55 -1.88 5.97
N ALA A 126 -13.63 -2.36 5.35
CA ALA A 126 -14.62 -3.21 6.02
C ALA A 126 -14.02 -4.54 6.51
N ILE A 127 -13.09 -5.14 5.75
CA ILE A 127 -12.35 -6.34 6.19
C ILE A 127 -11.51 -6.02 7.43
N TRP A 128 -10.83 -4.89 7.46
CA TRP A 128 -10.01 -4.49 8.60
C TRP A 128 -10.85 -4.30 9.85
N GLU A 129 -11.95 -3.55 9.75
CA GLU A 129 -12.89 -3.33 10.86
C GLU A 129 -13.53 -4.64 11.35
N GLY A 130 -13.74 -5.61 10.47
CA GLY A 130 -14.27 -6.92 10.83
C GLY A 130 -13.26 -7.86 11.49
N VAL A 131 -11.95 -7.60 11.34
CA VAL A 131 -10.87 -8.43 11.92
C VAL A 131 -10.28 -7.78 13.17
N LEU A 132 -10.09 -6.47 13.13
CA LEU A 132 -9.46 -5.68 14.17
C LEU A 132 -10.52 -5.15 15.13
N VAL A 133 -10.60 -5.74 16.31
CA VAL A 133 -11.59 -5.39 17.34
C VAL A 133 -11.13 -4.19 18.18
N GLY A 134 -12.08 -3.44 18.73
CA GLY A 134 -11.80 -2.32 19.64
C GLY A 134 -11.05 -1.18 18.96
N SER A 135 -9.91 -0.76 19.53
CA SER A 135 -9.05 0.30 18.99
C SER A 135 -8.09 -0.18 17.89
N GLY A 136 -8.44 -1.26 17.19
CA GLY A 136 -7.62 -1.84 16.13
C GLY A 136 -7.66 -1.06 14.81
N VAL A 137 -8.70 -0.25 14.58
CA VAL A 137 -8.77 0.70 13.46
C VAL A 137 -9.05 2.09 13.99
N GLU A 138 -8.14 3.02 13.73
CA GLU A 138 -8.31 4.44 14.04
C GLU A 138 -8.34 5.24 12.75
N LYS A 139 -9.29 6.17 12.62
CA LYS A 139 -9.50 6.98 11.41
C LYS A 139 -9.22 8.45 11.72
N PHE A 140 -8.36 9.09 10.93
CA PHE A 140 -8.02 10.50 11.09
C PHE A 140 -8.52 11.31 9.89
N GLN A 141 -9.15 12.44 10.18
CA GLN A 141 -9.61 13.39 9.19
C GLN A 141 -8.53 14.44 8.94
N ARG A 142 -8.53 14.98 7.71
CA ARG A 142 -7.69 16.13 7.38
C ARG A 142 -8.14 17.35 8.19
N GLU A 143 -7.19 18.16 8.65
CA GLU A 143 -7.51 19.42 9.31
C GLU A 143 -8.45 20.27 8.46
N ASN A 144 -9.51 20.79 9.09
CA ASN A 144 -10.55 21.62 8.44
C ASN A 144 -11.30 20.92 7.29
N SER A 145 -11.40 19.58 7.28
CA SER A 145 -12.18 18.83 6.30
C SER A 145 -12.81 17.57 6.89
N ASP A 146 -14.03 17.24 6.47
CA ASP A 146 -14.66 15.93 6.80
C ASP A 146 -14.02 14.76 6.03
N LYS A 147 -13.01 15.01 5.19
CA LYS A 147 -12.34 13.98 4.39
C LYS A 147 -11.34 13.21 5.24
N LEU A 148 -11.46 11.89 5.19
CA LEU A 148 -10.49 10.96 5.73
C LEU A 148 -9.12 11.18 5.06
N SER A 149 -8.07 11.27 5.86
CA SER A 149 -6.69 11.41 5.39
C SER A 149 -5.83 10.20 5.73
N GLU A 150 -6.10 9.54 6.86
CA GLU A 150 -5.29 8.44 7.35
C GLU A 150 -6.17 7.38 8.04
N ILE A 151 -5.81 6.11 7.86
CA ILE A 151 -6.30 5.00 8.66
C ILE A 151 -5.10 4.35 9.33
N LYS A 152 -5.08 4.34 10.66
CA LYS A 152 -4.09 3.60 11.43
C LYS A 152 -4.64 2.23 11.79
N LEU A 153 -3.94 1.19 11.36
CA LEU A 153 -4.21 -0.20 11.69
C LEU A 153 -3.31 -0.62 12.85
N ASN A 154 -3.93 -1.10 13.92
CA ASN A 154 -3.27 -1.53 15.15
C ASN A 154 -3.61 -2.99 15.47
N PRO A 155 -3.13 -3.96 14.66
CA PRO A 155 -3.28 -5.38 15.00
C PRO A 155 -2.63 -5.65 16.36
N SER A 156 -3.32 -6.34 17.26
CA SER A 156 -2.80 -6.63 18.60
C SER A 156 -1.66 -7.66 18.58
N ASN A 157 -1.57 -8.44 17.50
CA ASN A 157 -0.58 -9.50 17.33
C ASN A 157 -0.49 -9.96 15.86
N ASN A 158 0.46 -10.86 15.59
CA ASN A 158 0.68 -11.44 14.26
C ASN A 158 -0.47 -12.33 13.76
N LYS A 159 -1.37 -12.82 14.63
CA LYS A 159 -2.54 -13.60 14.19
C LYS A 159 -3.54 -12.68 13.51
N GLU A 160 -3.85 -11.53 14.09
CA GLU A 160 -4.74 -10.52 13.48
C GLU A 160 -4.15 -9.98 12.17
N PHE A 161 -2.86 -9.61 12.16
CA PHE A 161 -2.21 -9.18 10.92
C PHE A 161 -2.29 -10.25 9.81
N ARG A 162 -2.09 -11.53 10.15
CA ARG A 162 -2.27 -12.64 9.20
C ARG A 162 -3.72 -12.75 8.75
N GLU A 163 -4.68 -12.58 9.64
CA GLU A 163 -6.10 -12.72 9.36
C GLU A 163 -6.59 -11.64 8.39
N ILE A 164 -6.14 -10.39 8.54
CA ILE A 164 -6.41 -9.31 7.57
C ILE A 164 -5.92 -9.71 6.18
N ILE A 165 -4.67 -10.18 6.08
CA ILE A 165 -4.07 -10.60 4.81
C ILE A 165 -4.87 -11.75 4.19
N ASN A 166 -5.21 -12.76 4.99
CA ASN A 166 -5.89 -13.96 4.50
C ASN A 166 -7.35 -13.71 4.09
N LYS A 167 -8.02 -12.72 4.70
CA LYS A 167 -9.39 -12.32 4.35
C LYS A 167 -9.44 -11.34 3.18
N GLY A 168 -8.31 -11.04 2.54
CA GLY A 168 -8.27 -10.19 1.35
C GLY A 168 -8.21 -8.69 1.64
N GLY A 169 -7.74 -8.30 2.83
CA GLY A 169 -7.57 -6.89 3.23
C GLY A 169 -6.38 -6.18 2.57
N LEU A 170 -5.84 -6.72 1.48
CA LEU A 170 -4.79 -6.09 0.66
C LEU A 170 -5.36 -5.72 -0.71
N SER A 171 -4.88 -4.60 -1.26
CA SER A 171 -5.09 -4.22 -2.65
C SER A 171 -3.90 -4.66 -3.49
N HIS A 172 -4.16 -5.15 -4.70
CA HIS A 172 -3.11 -5.53 -5.65
C HIS A 172 -2.68 -4.29 -6.43
N MET A 173 -1.40 -3.94 -6.32
CA MET A 173 -0.84 -2.76 -6.99
C MET A 173 -0.45 -3.07 -8.43
N GLY A 174 0.04 -4.27 -8.67
CA GLY A 174 0.52 -4.68 -9.99
C GLY A 174 1.37 -5.95 -9.95
N ASP A 175 1.60 -6.48 -11.14
CA ASP A 175 2.50 -7.60 -11.39
C ASP A 175 3.66 -7.11 -12.26
N PHE A 176 4.88 -7.46 -11.85
CA PHE A 176 6.09 -7.09 -12.54
C PHE A 176 6.86 -8.34 -12.97
N VAL A 177 7.48 -8.29 -14.14
CA VAL A 177 8.20 -9.41 -14.76
C VAL A 177 9.65 -9.04 -15.05
N ARG A 178 10.53 -10.03 -15.12
CA ARG A 178 11.97 -9.87 -15.38
C ARG A 178 12.40 -10.64 -16.62
#